data_AF-A0A2V9F7A3-F1
#
_entry.id   AF-A0A2V9F7A3-F1
#
_cell.length_a   1.000
_cell.length_b   1.000
_cell.length_c   1.000
_cell.angle_alpha   90.00
_cell.angle_beta   90.00
_cell.angle_gamma   90.00
#
_symmetry.space_group_name_H-M   'P 1'
#
loop_
_entity.id
_entity.type
_entity.pdbx_description
1 polymer ?
#
loop_
_entity_poly.entity_id
_entity_poly.type
_entity_poly.pdbx_seq_one_letter_code
_entity_poly.pdbx_strand_id
1 'polypeptide(L)'
;MAGLASYLAFGAVQDPFTIIEGVRSLHPGHTLVWENNHSETRMYWCLAEVASRPMNTDNLSEAAEAVRGLVQQAVSERLISDVPIGAFLSGGVDSSSIVA
;
A
#
# COMPACT_ATOMS: atom_id res chain seq x y z
N MET A 1 -19.18 -17.33 -4.53
CA MET A 1 -19.11 -16.82 -5.92
C MET A 1 -18.64 -15.37 -6.09
N ALA A 2 -18.75 -14.48 -5.08
CA ALA A 2 -18.36 -13.07 -5.22
C ALA A 2 -16.90 -12.88 -5.70
N GLY A 3 -15.94 -13.64 -5.16
CA GLY A 3 -14.54 -13.52 -5.57
C GLY A 3 -14.29 -13.86 -7.05
N LEU A 4 -14.90 -14.93 -7.57
CA LEU A 4 -14.81 -15.29 -8.98
C LEU A 4 -15.49 -14.26 -9.88
N ALA A 5 -16.67 -13.78 -9.49
CA ALA A 5 -17.40 -12.75 -10.23
C ALA A 5 -16.57 -11.45 -10.34
N SER A 6 -15.95 -11.01 -9.24
CA SER A 6 -15.04 -9.86 -9.24
C SER A 6 -13.82 -10.06 -10.14
N TYR A 7 -13.17 -11.23 -10.08
CA TYR A 7 -12.02 -11.51 -10.93
C TYR A 7 -12.37 -11.42 -12.42
N LEU A 8 -13.48 -12.03 -12.83
CA LEU A 8 -13.92 -12.00 -14.22
C LEU A 8 -14.33 -10.60 -14.68
N ALA A 9 -14.87 -9.76 -13.79
CA ALA A 9 -15.28 -8.41 -14.11
C ALA A 9 -14.11 -7.40 -14.15
N PHE A 10 -13.12 -7.54 -13.26
CA PHE A 10 -12.11 -6.50 -13.01
C PHE A 10 -10.66 -6.97 -13.19
N GLY A 11 -10.43 -8.24 -13.51
CA GLY A 11 -9.08 -8.82 -13.62
C GLY A 11 -8.39 -9.08 -12.27
N ALA A 12 -9.06 -8.80 -11.15
CA ALA A 12 -8.58 -9.03 -9.80
C ALA A 12 -9.75 -9.32 -8.85
N VAL A 13 -9.49 -10.14 -7.82
CA VAL A 13 -10.47 -10.39 -6.76
C VAL A 13 -10.54 -9.13 -5.88
N GLN A 14 -11.74 -8.60 -5.68
CA GLN A 14 -11.95 -7.42 -4.86
C GLN A 14 -12.03 -7.81 -3.38
N ASP A 15 -11.31 -7.06 -2.55
CA ASP A 15 -11.36 -7.16 -1.10
C ASP A 15 -12.80 -6.93 -0.57
N PRO A 16 -13.24 -7.63 0.49
CA PRO A 16 -12.52 -8.61 1.31
C PRO A 16 -12.64 -10.06 0.80
N PHE A 17 -13.18 -10.26 -0.41
CA PHE A 17 -13.38 -11.60 -0.92
C PHE A 17 -12.05 -12.23 -1.33
N THR A 18 -12.00 -13.55 -1.31
CA THR A 18 -10.97 -14.33 -1.97
C THR A 18 -11.63 -15.24 -3.00
N ILE A 19 -10.83 -15.93 -3.82
CA ILE A 19 -11.36 -16.94 -4.73
C ILE A 19 -11.89 -18.18 -3.97
N ILE A 20 -11.44 -18.38 -2.73
CA ILE A 20 -11.79 -19.53 -1.89
C ILE A 20 -13.05 -19.20 -1.10
N GLU A 21 -14.05 -20.07 -1.18
CA GLU A 21 -15.28 -19.91 -0.42
C GLU A 21 -15.02 -20.00 1.09
N GLY A 22 -15.67 -19.13 1.87
CA GLY A 22 -15.47 -19.03 3.32
C GLY A 22 -14.19 -18.31 3.76
N VAL A 23 -13.24 -18.05 2.86
CA VAL A 23 -11.99 -17.33 3.17
C VAL A 23 -12.11 -15.87 2.76
N ARG A 24 -11.75 -14.98 3.69
CA ARG A 24 -11.75 -13.52 3.49
C ARG A 24 -10.36 -12.94 3.75
N SER A 25 -10.00 -11.91 2.99
CA SER A 25 -8.81 -11.12 3.26
C SER A 25 -9.06 -10.20 4.45
N LEU A 26 -8.03 -9.97 5.27
CA LEU A 26 -8.06 -8.92 6.28
C LEU A 26 -7.88 -7.57 5.59
N HIS A 27 -8.74 -6.60 5.91
CA HIS A 27 -8.65 -5.27 5.35
C HIS A 27 -7.29 -4.62 5.64
N PRO A 28 -6.68 -3.89 4.69
CA PRO A 28 -5.47 -3.11 4.95
C PRO A 28 -5.63 -2.18 6.16
N GLY A 29 -4.56 -1.98 6.93
CA GLY A 29 -4.59 -1.11 8.10
C GLY A 29 -5.40 -1.66 9.28
N HIS A 30 -5.74 -2.96 9.27
CA HIS A 30 -6.41 -3.63 10.38
C HIS A 30 -5.53 -4.73 10.98
N THR A 31 -5.68 -4.95 12.28
CA THR A 31 -5.21 -6.15 12.98
C THR A 31 -6.40 -7.06 13.26
N LEU A 32 -6.16 -8.37 13.26
CA LEU A 32 -7.12 -9.38 13.70
C LEU A 32 -6.52 -10.15 14.87
N VAL A 33 -7.27 -10.23 15.98
CA VAL A 33 -6.94 -11.04 17.15
C VAL A 33 -7.95 -12.17 17.22
N TRP A 34 -7.47 -13.41 17.35
CA TRP A 34 -8.32 -14.58 17.54
C TRP A 34 -7.97 -15.29 18.83
N GLU A 35 -8.88 -15.24 19.80
CA GLU A 35 -8.70 -15.83 21.13
C GLU A 35 -10.02 -16.44 21.61
N ASN A 36 -9.96 -17.60 22.28
CA ASN A 36 -11.13 -18.27 22.87
C ASN A 36 -12.32 -18.44 21.90
N ASN A 37 -12.07 -18.83 20.65
CA ASN A 37 -13.07 -18.92 19.58
C ASN A 37 -13.77 -17.59 19.20
N HIS A 38 -13.19 -16.44 19.57
CA HIS A 38 -13.67 -15.12 19.19
C HIS A 38 -12.62 -14.36 18.39
N SER A 39 -13.02 -13.82 17.25
CA SER A 39 -12.19 -12.94 16.44
C SER A 39 -12.61 -11.48 16.64
N GLU A 40 -11.64 -10.61 16.94
CA GLU A 40 -11.81 -9.16 16.97
C GLU A 40 -10.92 -8.53 15.90
N THR A 41 -11.45 -7.55 15.17
CA THR A 41 -10.69 -6.77 14.19
C THR A 41 -10.63 -5.32 14.63
N ARG A 42 -9.43 -4.73 14.58
CA ARG A 42 -9.22 -3.32 14.93
C ARG A 42 -8.45 -2.60 13.83
N MET A 43 -8.99 -1.46 13.39
CA MET A 43 -8.28 -0.56 12.48
C MET A 43 -7.19 0.19 13.27
N TYR A 44 -5.96 0.14 12.79
CA TYR A 44 -4.83 0.90 13.36
C TYR A 44 -4.32 1.99 12.41
N TRP A 45 -4.70 1.95 11.12
CA TRP A 45 -4.30 2.94 10.12
C TRP A 45 -5.32 3.06 9.00
N CYS A 46 -5.56 4.28 8.53
CA CYS A 46 -6.47 4.57 7.42
C CYS A 46 -5.90 5.67 6.51
N LEU A 47 -5.78 5.39 5.21
CA LEU A 47 -5.26 6.36 4.24
C LEU A 47 -6.15 7.60 4.15
N ALA A 48 -7.47 7.43 4.18
CA ALA A 48 -8.41 8.54 4.08
C ALA A 48 -8.27 9.51 5.26
N GLU A 49 -7.97 9.01 6.46
CA GLU A 49 -7.69 9.82 7.64
C GLU A 49 -6.35 10.55 7.58
N VAL A 50 -5.36 9.99 6.88
CA VAL A 50 -4.06 10.66 6.66
C VAL A 50 -4.20 11.73 5.59
N ALA A 51 -4.87 11.42 4.48
CA ALA A 51 -5.05 12.31 3.35
C ALA A 51 -5.95 13.51 3.64
N SER A 52 -6.84 13.41 4.64
CA SER A 52 -7.68 14.52 5.08
C SER A 52 -6.96 15.53 5.99
N ARG A 53 -5.72 15.24 6.42
CA ARG A 53 -4.93 16.15 7.26
C ARG A 53 -4.50 17.37 6.44
N PRO A 54 -4.42 18.56 7.05
CA PRO A 54 -3.89 19.73 6.38
C PRO A 54 -2.44 19.49 5.95
N MET A 55 -2.08 19.96 4.75
CA MET A 55 -0.70 19.95 4.30
C MET A 55 0.11 20.99 5.09
N ASN A 56 1.30 20.60 5.54
CA ASN A 56 2.27 21.49 6.18
C ASN A 56 3.29 22.00 5.15
N THR A 57 2.82 22.60 4.06
CA THR A 57 3.68 23.19 3.03
C THR A 57 3.06 24.49 2.55
N ASP A 58 3.85 25.56 2.51
CA ASP A 58 3.36 26.91 2.21
C ASP A 58 3.34 27.20 0.71
N ASN A 59 4.12 26.46 -0.09
CA ASN A 59 4.20 26.65 -1.55
C ASN A 59 4.62 25.38 -2.32
N LEU A 60 4.52 25.45 -3.65
CA LEU A 60 4.83 24.34 -4.56
C LEU A 60 6.29 23.85 -4.46
N SER A 61 7.25 24.76 -4.28
CA SER A 61 8.66 24.39 -4.22
C SER A 61 8.96 23.57 -2.96
N GLU A 62 8.38 23.99 -1.84
CA GLU A 62 8.50 23.26 -0.57
C GLU A 62 7.82 21.88 -0.66
N ALA A 63 6.63 21.81 -1.24
CA ALA A 63 5.93 20.55 -1.46
C ALA A 63 6.72 19.59 -2.37
N ALA A 64 7.33 20.10 -3.43
CA ALA A 64 8.16 19.30 -4.33
C ALA A 64 9.39 18.73 -3.61
N GLU A 65 10.03 19.52 -2.75
CA GLU A 65 11.19 19.06 -1.97
C GLU A 65 10.78 18.05 -0.89
N ALA A 66 9.65 18.27 -0.22
CA ALA A 66 9.11 17.32 0.75
C ALA A 66 8.79 15.97 0.10
N VAL A 67 8.16 15.96 -1.08
CA VAL A 67 7.89 14.72 -1.84
C VAL A 67 9.19 14.04 -2.24
N ARG A 68 10.17 14.78 -2.75
CA ARG A 68 11.49 14.24 -3.11
C ARG A 68 12.16 13.56 -1.90
N GLY A 69 12.19 14.23 -0.76
CA GLY A 69 12.76 13.69 0.47
C GLY A 69 12.05 12.41 0.94
N LEU A 70 10.71 12.40 0.93
CA LEU A 70 9.92 11.22 1.30
C LEU A 70 10.14 10.03 0.35
N VAL A 71 10.22 10.28 -0.96
CA VAL A 71 10.51 9.23 -1.95
C VAL A 71 11.93 8.67 -1.73
N GLN A 72 12.93 9.54 -1.56
CA GLN A 72 14.31 9.12 -1.29
C GLN A 72 14.41 8.29 0.01
N GLN A 73 13.73 8.72 1.07
CA GLN A 73 13.66 7.96 2.31
C GLN A 73 13.00 6.59 2.09
N ALA A 74 11.84 6.55 1.45
CA ALA A 74 11.12 5.30 1.20
C ALA A 74 11.91 4.30 0.35
N VAL A 75 12.68 4.80 -0.64
CA VAL A 75 13.61 3.99 -1.43
C VAL A 75 14.74 3.47 -0.55
N SER A 76 15.42 4.35 0.19
CA SER A 76 16.54 3.99 1.08
C SER A 76 16.16 2.89 2.09
N GLU A 77 14.99 2.98 2.73
CA GLU A 77 14.47 1.97 3.65
C GLU A 77 14.27 0.58 3.00
N ARG A 78 14.11 0.53 1.67
CA ARG A 78 13.92 -0.69 0.88
C ARG A 78 15.20 -1.19 0.20
N LEU A 79 16.33 -0.51 0.40
CA LEU A 79 17.64 -0.92 -0.14
C LEU A 79 18.46 -1.82 0.81
N ILE A 80 17.88 -2.26 1.93
CA ILE A 80 18.55 -3.17 2.86
C ILE A 80 18.52 -4.59 2.26
N SER A 81 19.65 -5.06 1.73
CA SER A 81 19.81 -6.40 1.18
C SER A 81 21.23 -6.94 1.38
N ASP A 82 21.32 -8.26 1.55
CA ASP A 82 22.56 -9.04 1.58
C ASP A 82 23.04 -9.47 0.19
N VAL A 83 22.24 -9.20 -0.85
CA VAL A 83 22.53 -9.50 -2.26
C VAL A 83 22.41 -8.24 -3.12
N PRO A 84 22.99 -8.23 -4.34
CA PRO A 84 22.81 -7.10 -5.26
C PRO A 84 21.33 -6.83 -5.55
N ILE A 85 20.96 -5.55 -5.54
CA ILE A 85 19.58 -5.10 -5.77
C ILE A 85 19.39 -4.80 -7.26
N GLY A 86 18.29 -5.32 -7.81
CA GLY A 86 17.79 -4.97 -9.14
C GLY A 86 16.58 -4.05 -9.06
N ALA A 87 16.34 -3.29 -10.13
CA ALA A 87 15.15 -2.46 -10.28
C ALA A 87 14.42 -2.79 -11.61
N PHE A 88 13.09 -2.81 -11.56
CA PHE A 88 12.26 -2.94 -12.76
C PHE A 88 12.08 -1.57 -13.42
N LEU A 89 12.58 -1.43 -14.64
CA LEU A 89 12.50 -0.20 -15.42
C LEU A 89 11.49 -0.35 -16.56
N SER A 90 10.61 0.63 -16.71
CA SER A 90 9.67 0.72 -17.84
C SER A 90 9.96 1.91 -18.77
N GLY A 91 10.92 2.77 -18.41
CA GLY A 91 11.20 4.04 -19.08
C GLY A 91 10.27 5.20 -18.68
N GLY A 92 9.28 4.93 -17.82
CA GLY A 92 8.37 5.94 -17.27
C GLY A 92 8.96 6.71 -16.10
N VAL A 93 8.42 7.91 -15.83
CA VAL A 93 8.88 8.81 -14.77
C VAL A 93 8.89 8.15 -13.39
N ASP A 94 7.93 7.27 -13.09
CA ASP A 94 7.85 6.59 -11.79
C ASP A 94 9.05 5.67 -11.55
N SER A 95 9.28 4.73 -12.48
CA SER A 95 10.40 3.79 -12.38
C SER A 95 11.75 4.51 -12.44
N SER A 96 11.86 5.57 -13.25
CA SER A 96 13.05 6.40 -13.31
C SER A 96 13.28 7.17 -12.00
N SER A 97 12.22 7.65 -11.34
CA SER A 97 12.33 8.36 -10.05
C SER A 97 12.77 7.45 -8.91
N ILE A 98 12.56 6.14 -9.00
CA ILE A 98 13.06 5.16 -8.02
C ILE A 98 14.56 4.92 -8.20
N VAL A 99 15.06 4.98 -9.43
CA VAL A 99 16.46 4.62 -9.78
C VAL A 99 17.39 5.83 -9.85
N ALA A 100 16.85 7.04 -10.04
CA ALA A 100 17.60 8.29 -10.22
C ALA A 100 18.40 8.75 -8.99
#